data_AF-A0A3N6F9Q5-F1
#
_entry.id   AF-A0A3N6F9Q5-F1
#
_cell.length_a   1.000
_cell.length_b   1.000
_cell.length_c   1.000
_cell.angle_alpha   90.00
_cell.angle_beta   90.00
_cell.angle_gamma   90.00
#
_symmetry.space_group_name_H-M   'P 1'
#
loop_
_entity.id
_entity.type
_entity.pdbx_description
1 polymer ?
#
loop_
_entity_poly.entity_id
_entity_poly.type
_entity_poly.pdbx_seq_one_letter_code
_entity_poly.pdbx_strand_id
1 'polypeptide(L)'
;MDESDTRRAYAAYSLGTEAGIFTTGDGGTSWKTLHQDHDFTSMAAGPGHRGRLRLGTDDGLYRSDDYGGSGTRVADGPVGSVALDAGRLIIGGLVLQRSLS
;
A
#
# COMPACT_ATOMS: atom_id res chain seq x y z
N MET A 1 17.81 1.29 13.84
CA MET A 1 16.61 2.04 13.41
C MET A 1 17.15 3.33 12.82
N ASP A 2 17.04 3.51 11.50
CA ASP A 2 17.58 4.65 10.79
C ASP A 2 16.53 5.77 10.81
N GLU A 3 16.90 6.92 11.39
CA GLU A 3 16.02 8.08 11.62
C GLU A 3 15.35 8.65 10.36
N SER A 4 15.84 8.28 9.17
CA SER A 4 15.27 8.73 7.91
C SER A 4 13.97 8.04 7.49
N ASP A 5 13.63 6.88 8.07
CA ASP A 5 12.37 6.19 7.76
C ASP A 5 11.19 6.72 8.61
N THR A 6 11.47 7.25 9.80
CA THR A 6 10.43 7.77 10.73
C THR A 6 9.69 9.00 10.19
N ARG A 7 10.27 9.73 9.23
CA ARG A 7 9.65 10.93 8.63
C ARG A 7 8.81 10.63 7.38
N ARG A 8 8.77 9.37 6.95
CA ARG A 8 8.04 8.97 5.74
C ARG A 8 6.71 8.34 6.11
N ALA A 9 5.65 8.78 5.46
CA ALA A 9 4.30 8.26 5.66
C ALA A 9 3.51 8.25 4.35
N TYR A 10 2.44 7.46 4.35
CA TYR A 10 1.59 7.23 3.18
C TYR A 10 0.12 7.18 3.60
N ALA A 11 -0.75 7.69 2.74
CA ALA A 11 -2.20 7.54 2.87
C ALA A 11 -2.79 7.28 1.48
N ALA A 12 -3.65 6.27 1.35
CA ALA A 12 -4.39 6.04 0.11
C ALA A 12 -5.59 6.98 0.06
N TYR A 13 -6.00 7.36 -1.15
CA TYR A 13 -7.23 8.11 -1.39
C TYR A 13 -7.96 7.57 -2.61
N SER A 14 -9.27 7.77 -2.61
CA SER A 14 -10.16 7.49 -3.74
C SER A 14 -11.22 8.60 -3.79
N LEU A 15 -11.29 9.31 -4.91
CA LEU A 15 -12.16 10.47 -5.15
C LEU A 15 -12.80 10.34 -6.54
N GLY A 16 -13.94 9.66 -6.61
CA GLY A 16 -14.63 9.42 -7.88
C GLY A 16 -13.85 8.43 -8.75
N THR A 17 -13.29 8.90 -9.86
CA THR A 17 -12.45 8.08 -10.76
C THR A 17 -10.95 8.25 -10.50
N GLU A 18 -10.57 9.13 -9.56
CA GLU A 18 -9.18 9.34 -9.20
C GLU A 18 -8.82 8.52 -7.96
N ALA A 19 -7.79 7.70 -8.07
CA ALA A 19 -7.20 6.97 -6.97
C ALA A 19 -5.72 7.33 -6.84
N GLY A 20 -5.16 7.13 -5.66
CA GLY A 20 -3.73 7.35 -5.48
C GLY A 20 -3.24 7.26 -4.06
N ILE A 21 -2.00 7.72 -3.90
CA ILE A 21 -1.28 7.73 -2.62
C ILE A 21 -0.79 9.15 -2.36
N PHE A 22 -1.14 9.69 -1.20
CA PHE A 22 -0.42 10.80 -0.60
C PHE A 22 0.83 10.28 0.09
N THR A 23 1.99 10.88 -0.21
CA THR A 23 3.26 10.54 0.45
C THR A 23 3.98 11.77 0.98
N THR A 24 4.63 11.61 2.13
CA THR A 24 5.53 12.59 2.73
C THR A 24 6.89 11.94 2.98
N GLY A 25 7.95 12.75 2.95
CA GLY A 25 9.29 12.35 3.40
C GLY A 25 9.85 13.24 4.52
N ASP A 26 9.06 14.21 5.00
CA ASP A 26 9.49 15.27 5.91
C ASP A 26 8.59 15.36 7.17
N GLY A 27 8.02 14.23 7.57
CA GLY A 27 7.20 14.11 8.77
C GLY A 27 5.82 14.72 8.62
N GLY A 28 5.30 14.82 7.39
CA GLY A 28 3.99 15.39 7.10
C GLY A 28 3.98 16.91 6.96
N THR A 29 5.16 17.55 6.89
CA THR A 29 5.27 18.99 6.64
C THR A 29 4.84 19.33 5.22
N SER A 30 5.19 18.46 4.25
CA SER A 30 4.69 18.52 2.88
C SER A 30 4.26 17.15 2.37
N TRP A 31 3.28 17.16 1.48
CA TRP A 31 2.69 15.96 0.88
C TRP A 31 2.75 16.06 -0.64
N LYS A 32 3.00 14.91 -1.28
CA LYS A 32 2.95 14.74 -2.72
C LYS A 32 1.85 13.74 -3.07
N THR A 33 1.17 13.99 -4.17
CA THR A 33 0.16 13.09 -4.72
C THR A 33 0.79 12.20 -5.78
N LEU A 34 0.63 10.90 -5.63
CA LEU A 34 0.95 9.90 -6.65
C LEU A 34 -0.37 9.35 -7.18
N HIS A 35 -0.74 9.76 -8.39
CA HIS A 35 -1.91 9.20 -9.06
C HIS A 35 -1.65 7.74 -9.41
N GLN A 36 -2.65 6.89 -9.22
CA GLN A 36 -2.57 5.46 -9.47
C GLN A 36 -3.83 5.01 -10.19
N ASP A 37 -3.72 3.94 -10.97
CA ASP A 37 -4.84 3.38 -11.73
C ASP A 37 -5.69 2.42 -10.88
N HIS A 38 -5.36 2.26 -9.59
CA HIS A 38 -5.97 1.29 -8.69
C HIS A 38 -6.35 1.92 -7.36
N ASP A 39 -7.50 1.50 -6.83
CA ASP A 39 -7.87 1.74 -5.43
C ASP A 39 -7.14 0.76 -4.52
N PHE A 40 -6.45 1.29 -3.52
CA PHE A 40 -5.75 0.45 -2.55
C PHE A 40 -6.60 0.24 -1.31
N THR A 41 -6.88 -1.03 -1.02
CA THR A 41 -7.56 -1.48 0.19
C THR A 41 -6.62 -1.54 1.40
N SER A 42 -5.32 -1.70 1.16
CA SER A 42 -4.32 -1.84 2.21
C SER A 42 -2.92 -1.51 1.72
N MET A 43 -2.06 -1.01 2.61
CA MET A 43 -0.67 -0.69 2.30
C MET A 43 0.26 -1.03 3.47
N ALA A 44 1.45 -1.52 3.18
CA ALA A 44 2.49 -1.74 4.17
C ALA A 44 3.88 -1.36 3.63
N ALA A 45 4.62 -0.59 4.43
CA ALA A 45 6.04 -0.32 4.25
C ALA A 45 6.85 -1.22 5.20
N GLY A 46 7.90 -1.86 4.70
CA GLY A 46 8.70 -2.82 5.46
C GLY A 46 10.00 -2.24 5.97
N PRO A 47 10.47 -2.63 7.17
CA PRO A 47 11.78 -2.21 7.65
C PRO A 47 12.90 -2.75 6.75
N GLY A 48 13.93 -1.93 6.51
CA GLY A 48 15.16 -2.36 5.84
C GLY A 48 15.15 -2.29 4.30
N HIS A 49 14.02 -1.93 3.68
CA HIS A 49 13.93 -1.71 2.23
C HIS A 49 13.28 -0.37 1.92
N ARG A 50 14.08 0.69 1.99
CA ARG A 50 13.65 2.05 1.59
C ARG A 50 13.03 2.00 0.19
N GLY A 51 11.85 2.58 0.04
CA GLY A 51 11.12 2.60 -1.23
C GLY A 51 10.17 1.44 -1.45
N ARG A 52 10.29 0.33 -0.71
CA ARG A 52 9.44 -0.82 -0.93
C ARG A 52 8.08 -0.67 -0.24
N LEU A 53 7.02 -0.77 -1.03
CA LEU A 53 5.63 -0.85 -0.55
C LEU A 53 4.98 -2.14 -1.03
N ARG A 54 4.11 -2.70 -0.19
CA ARG A 54 3.11 -3.70 -0.56
C ARG A 54 1.76 -3.02 -0.59
N LEU A 55 1.05 -3.15 -1.70
CA LEU A 55 -0.19 -2.46 -1.98
C LEU A 55 -1.25 -3.51 -2.32
N GLY A 56 -2.24 -3.68 -1.46
CA GLY A 56 -3.38 -4.54 -1.70
C GLY A 56 -4.47 -3.79 -2.44
N THR A 57 -5.08 -4.46 -3.41
CA THR A 57 -6.22 -3.99 -4.19
C THR A 57 -7.34 -5.04 -4.14
N ASP A 58 -8.47 -4.75 -4.78
CA ASP A 58 -9.55 -5.72 -4.99
C ASP A 58 -9.19 -6.83 -5.98
N ASP A 59 -8.18 -6.61 -6.81
CA ASP A 59 -7.79 -7.53 -7.89
C ASP A 59 -6.43 -8.22 -7.66
N GLY A 60 -5.61 -7.77 -6.71
CA GLY A 60 -4.29 -8.34 -6.50
C GLY A 60 -3.44 -7.72 -5.39
N LEU A 61 -2.22 -8.25 -5.29
CA LEU A 61 -1.13 -7.64 -4.54
C LEU A 61 -0.14 -7.02 -5.51
N TYR A 62 0.21 -5.76 -5.26
CA TYR A 62 1.25 -5.05 -5.97
C TYR A 62 2.45 -4.78 -5.06
N ARG A 63 3.62 -4.73 -5.68
CA ARG A 63 4.89 -4.30 -5.06
C ARG A 63 5.38 -3.06 -5.78
N SER A 64 5.62 -2.00 -5.02
CA SER A 64 6.43 -0.87 -5.47
C SER A 64 7.82 -0.98 -4.84
N ASP A 65 8.86 -0.57 -5.57
CA ASP A 65 10.23 -0.41 -5.06
C ASP A 65 10.68 1.07 -5.13
N ASP A 66 9.76 2.00 -5.43
CA ASP A 66 10.01 3.43 -5.68
C ASP A 66 9.05 4.36 -4.91
N TYR A 67 8.70 3.97 -3.69
CA TYR A 67 7.83 4.73 -2.77
C TYR A 67 6.39 4.92 -3.28
N GLY A 68 5.89 3.99 -4.09
CA GLY A 68 4.54 4.02 -4.66
C GLY A 68 4.44 4.76 -5.99
N GLY A 69 5.57 5.12 -6.62
CA GLY A 69 5.58 5.75 -7.94
C GLY A 69 5.09 4.79 -9.03
N SER A 70 5.47 3.52 -8.93
CA SER A 70 5.04 2.44 -9.80
C SER A 70 4.80 1.14 -9.03
N GLY A 71 3.83 0.35 -9.50
CA GLY A 71 3.46 -0.94 -8.90
C GLY A 71 3.62 -2.09 -9.90
N THR A 72 4.33 -3.14 -9.50
CA THR A 72 4.34 -4.42 -10.21
C THR A 72 3.41 -5.40 -9.51
N ARG A 73 2.44 -5.97 -10.22
CA ARG A 73 1.59 -7.04 -9.68
C ARG A 73 2.45 -8.27 -9.35
N VAL A 74 2.24 -8.84 -8.17
CA VAL A 74 2.98 -10.02 -7.68
C VAL A 74 2.08 -11.18 -7.23
N ALA A 75 0.78 -10.94 -7.06
CA ALA A 75 -0.22 -11.98 -6.83
C ALA A 75 -1.61 -11.51 -7.30
N ASP A 76 -2.45 -12.47 -7.67
CA ASP A 76 -3.85 -12.22 -8.05
C ASP A 76 -4.81 -12.43 -6.88
N GLY A 77 -5.99 -11.82 -7.00
CA GLY A 77 -7.10 -11.96 -6.07
C GLY A 77 -7.15 -10.87 -5.02
N PRO A 78 -8.32 -10.66 -4.40
CA PRO A 78 -8.56 -9.55 -3.48
C PRO A 78 -7.68 -9.64 -2.25
N VAL A 79 -7.01 -8.54 -1.95
CA VAL A 79 -6.20 -8.37 -0.75
C VAL A 79 -6.90 -7.36 0.15
N GLY A 80 -7.33 -7.76 1.34
CA GLY A 80 -8.02 -6.86 2.29
C GLY A 80 -7.07 -6.21 3.30
N SER A 81 -5.93 -6.83 3.55
CA SER A 81 -4.92 -6.37 4.51
C SER A 81 -3.54 -6.89 4.15
N VAL A 82 -2.55 -6.05 4.37
CA VAL A 82 -1.13 -6.41 4.28
C VAL A 82 -0.42 -5.93 5.53
N ALA A 83 0.44 -6.79 6.08
CA ALA A 83 1.31 -6.44 7.19
C ALA A 83 2.70 -7.03 6.97
N LEU A 84 3.72 -6.32 7.43
CA LEU A 84 5.11 -6.76 7.36
C LEU A 84 5.64 -6.91 8.78
N ASP A 85 6.16 -8.08 9.10
CA ASP A 85 6.77 -8.39 10.40
C ASP A 85 8.08 -9.15 10.20
N ALA A 86 9.19 -8.60 10.69
CA ALA A 86 10.52 -9.24 10.72
C ALA A 86 10.88 -10.09 9.47
N GLY A 87 10.65 -9.55 8.26
CA GLY A 87 10.96 -10.21 6.99
C GLY A 87 9.86 -11.14 6.44
N ARG A 88 8.72 -11.22 7.09
CA ARG A 88 7.52 -11.95 6.65
C ARG A 88 6.48 -10.97 6.14
N LEU A 89 5.86 -11.33 5.02
CA LEU A 89 4.65 -10.69 4.52
C LEU A 89 3.45 -11.51 4.97
N ILE A 90 2.54 -10.87 5.69
CA ILE A 90 1.24 -11.40 6.06
C ILE A 90 0.22 -10.73 5.14
N ILE A 91 -0.55 -11.54 4.42
CA ILE A 91 -1.63 -11.08 3.55
C ILE A 91 -2.92 -11.66 4.12
N GLY A 92 -3.88 -10.81 4.43
CA GLY A 92 -5.20 -11.19 4.88
C GLY A 92 -6.25 -10.75 3.86
N GLY A 93 -7.17 -11.65 3.53
CA GLY A 93 -8.31 -11.38 2.68
C GLY A 93 -9.38 -12.43 2.99
N LEU A 94 -10.53 -11.99 3.47
CA LEU A 94 -11.66 -12.86 3.73
C LEU A 94 -12.85 -12.37 2.91
N VAL A 95 -13.27 -13.17 1.94
CA VAL A 95 -14.67 -13.20 1.56
C VAL A 95 -15.38 -14.07 2.60
N LEU A 96 -15.88 -13.46 3.68
CA LEU A 96 -17.11 -13.95 4.30
C LEU A 96 -18.25 -13.10 3.75
N GLN A 97 -18.58 -13.28 2.47
CA GLN A 97 -19.93 -12.98 2.05
C GLN A 97 -20.82 -14.13 2.51
N ARG A 98 -21.54 -13.94 3.63
CA ARG A 98 -22.76 -14.71 3.83
C ARG A 98 -23.75 -14.25 2.76
N SER A 99 -23.88 -15.04 1.70
CA SER A 99 -25.07 -15.00 0.87
C SER A 99 -26.25 -15.35 1.78
N LEU A 100 -27.13 -14.37 2.01
CA LEU A 100 -28.49 -14.66 2.45
C LEU A 100 -29.30 -14.90 1.16
N SER A 101 -29.72 -16.15 0.98
CA SER A 101 -30.76 -16.55 0.03
C SER A 101 -32.12 -16.06 0.48
#